data_AF-A0A6B1HGP1-F1
#
_entry.id   AF-A0A6B1HGP1-F1
#
_cell.length_a   1.000
_cell.length_b   1.000
_cell.length_c   1.000
_cell.angle_alpha   90.00
_cell.angle_beta   90.00
_cell.angle_gamma   90.00
#
_symmetry.space_group_name_H-M   'P 1'
#
loop_
_entity.id
_entity.type
_entity.pdbx_description
1 polymer ?
#
loop_
_entity_poly.entity_id
_entity_poly.type
_entity_poly.pdbx_seq_one_letter_code
_entity_poly.pdbx_strand_id
1 'polypeptide(L)'
;EASAIREPCRRRRCLVPVCGFYEWQKDGGRRIPYYVRPRAGGMLLAGVWDRWRSRDRTQSITSFAIVTTRVTPKLEFLHDRQPLMLSRGGARQWMSRDATESDLDALLEPCIPIDLSVVPVSAYVGDPRNKESRCVEPVAASLAIDRDVH
;
A
#
# COMPACT_ATOMS: atom_id res chain seq x y z
N GLU A 1 12.28 -17.75 -5.11
CA GLU A 1 11.45 -16.75 -5.81
C GLU A 1 11.50 -15.35 -5.15
N ALA A 2 12.68 -14.74 -4.95
CA ALA A 2 12.82 -13.44 -4.25
C ALA A 2 13.90 -12.51 -4.86
N SER A 3 14.33 -12.76 -6.11
CA SER A 3 15.49 -12.09 -6.69
C SER A 3 15.19 -10.69 -7.24
N ALA A 4 13.95 -10.42 -7.67
CA ALA A 4 13.65 -9.20 -8.43
C ALA A 4 13.47 -7.93 -7.57
N ILE A 5 13.16 -8.07 -6.27
CA ILE A 5 12.77 -6.95 -5.40
C ILE A 5 13.86 -6.60 -4.37
N ARG A 6 14.74 -7.56 -4.04
CA ARG A 6 15.73 -7.41 -2.96
C ARG A 6 16.76 -6.32 -3.25
N GLU A 7 17.18 -6.18 -4.51
CA GLU A 7 18.14 -5.15 -4.92
C GLU A 7 17.53 -3.75 -5.12
N PRO A 8 16.33 -3.61 -5.72
CA PRO A 8 15.59 -2.34 -5.71
C PRO A 8 15.28 -1.81 -4.31
N CYS A 9 14.92 -2.65 -3.34
CA CYS A 9 14.74 -2.25 -1.94
C CYS A 9 16.01 -1.61 -1.34
N ARG A 10 17.20 -2.01 -1.81
CA ARG A 10 18.48 -1.49 -1.28
C ARG A 10 18.85 -0.12 -1.83
N ARG A 11 18.48 0.22 -3.07
CA ARG A 11 19.01 1.44 -3.73
C ARG A 11 17.98 2.36 -4.38
N ARG A 12 16.76 1.88 -4.64
CA ARG A 12 15.75 2.60 -5.42
C ARG A 12 14.41 2.63 -4.71
N ARG A 13 14.44 3.13 -3.47
CA ARG A 13 13.26 3.36 -2.64
C ARG A 13 12.56 4.64 -3.07
N CYS A 14 11.24 4.63 -3.01
CA CYS A 14 10.39 5.81 -3.20
C CYS A 14 9.21 5.79 -2.21
N LEU A 15 8.52 6.92 -2.09
CA LEU A 15 7.26 7.05 -1.36
C LEU A 15 6.13 7.18 -2.37
N VAL A 16 5.04 6.44 -2.13
CA VAL A 16 3.84 6.48 -2.96
C VAL A 16 2.72 7.15 -2.15
N PRO A 17 2.43 8.44 -2.39
CA PRO A 17 1.33 9.12 -1.73
C PRO A 17 -0.01 8.67 -2.31
N VAL A 18 -0.96 8.32 -1.43
CA VAL A 18 -2.30 7.89 -1.81
C VAL A 18 -3.36 8.47 -0.88
N CYS A 19 -4.57 8.67 -1.38
CA CYS A 19 -5.75 8.96 -0.56
C CYS A 19 -6.30 7.70 0.12
N GLY A 20 -5.91 6.52 -0.35
CA GLY A 20 -6.38 5.21 0.09
C GLY A 20 -6.13 4.14 -0.98
N PHE A 21 -6.48 2.90 -0.69
CA PHE A 21 -6.41 1.77 -1.63
C PHE A 21 -7.67 0.91 -1.53
N TYR A 22 -7.95 0.14 -2.56
CA TYR A 22 -9.06 -0.82 -2.56
C TYR A 22 -8.56 -2.21 -2.19
N GLU A 23 -9.36 -2.95 -1.44
CA GLU A 23 -9.14 -4.36 -1.14
C GLU A 23 -10.46 -5.13 -1.20
N TRP A 24 -10.42 -6.39 -1.65
CA TRP A 24 -11.65 -7.19 -1.83
C TRP A 24 -11.70 -8.32 -0.80
N GLN A 25 -12.59 -8.17 0.18
CA GLN A 25 -12.94 -9.26 1.09
C GLN A 25 -13.57 -10.41 0.31
N LYS A 26 -13.05 -11.62 0.51
CA LYS A 26 -13.62 -12.86 -0.02
C LYS A 26 -14.58 -13.45 1.01
N ASP A 27 -15.87 -13.36 0.75
CA ASP A 27 -16.92 -13.90 1.62
C ASP A 27 -17.84 -14.83 0.82
N GLY A 28 -17.83 -16.14 1.14
CA GLY A 28 -18.72 -17.12 0.51
C GLY A 28 -18.69 -17.17 -1.02
N GLY A 29 -17.56 -16.81 -1.65
CA GLY A 29 -17.41 -16.72 -3.12
C GLY A 29 -17.76 -15.35 -3.71
N ARG A 30 -18.34 -14.44 -2.92
CA ARG A 30 -18.53 -13.03 -3.29
C ARG A 30 -17.27 -12.22 -2.95
N ARG A 31 -16.96 -11.23 -3.79
CA ARG A 31 -15.92 -10.24 -3.52
C ARG A 31 -16.55 -8.91 -3.16
N ILE A 32 -16.39 -8.47 -1.92
CA ILE A 32 -16.92 -7.21 -1.43
C ILE A 32 -15.77 -6.20 -1.41
N PRO A 33 -15.81 -5.14 -2.24
CA PRO A 33 -14.76 -4.14 -2.24
C PRO A 33 -14.86 -3.22 -1.02
N TYR A 34 -13.71 -2.93 -0.44
CA TYR A 34 -13.53 -1.92 0.58
C TYR A 34 -12.52 -0.88 0.09
N TYR A 35 -12.76 0.39 0.40
CA TYR A 35 -11.80 1.47 0.27
C TYR A 35 -11.18 1.75 1.64
N VAL A 36 -9.89 1.43 1.79
CA VAL A 36 -9.11 1.66 2.99
C VAL A 36 -8.41 3.01 2.86
N ARG A 37 -8.75 3.95 3.76
CA ARG A 37 -8.23 5.33 3.72
C ARG A 37 -7.86 5.82 5.11
N PRO A 38 -6.94 6.80 5.25
CA PRO A 38 -6.71 7.45 6.52
C PRO A 38 -7.96 8.22 6.99
N ARG A 39 -8.19 8.29 8.31
CA ARG A 39 -9.27 9.12 8.89
C ARG A 39 -9.01 10.62 8.71
N ALA A 40 -7.75 11.03 8.55
CA ALA A 40 -7.37 12.41 8.29
C ALA A 40 -6.13 12.48 7.39
N GLY A 41 -6.09 13.47 6.49
CA GLY A 41 -4.95 13.71 5.60
C GLY A 41 -4.79 12.64 4.51
N GLY A 42 -3.55 12.27 4.22
CA GLY A 42 -3.19 11.25 3.23
C GLY A 42 -2.30 10.16 3.84
N MET A 43 -2.02 9.13 3.05
CA MET A 43 -1.20 8.00 3.45
C MET A 43 0.02 7.87 2.53
N LEU A 44 1.15 7.45 3.11
CA LEU A 44 2.37 7.14 2.36
C LEU A 44 2.58 5.63 2.39
N LEU A 45 2.78 5.06 1.20
CA LEU A 45 3.16 3.65 1.05
C LEU A 45 4.64 3.56 0.66
N ALA A 46 5.32 2.53 1.14
CA ALA A 46 6.67 2.21 0.70
C ALA A 46 6.62 1.68 -0.74
N GLY A 47 7.44 2.28 -1.61
CA GLY A 47 7.62 1.82 -2.97
C GLY A 47 9.09 1.55 -3.29
N VAL A 48 9.30 0.76 -4.33
CA VAL A 48 10.58 0.63 -5.02
C VAL A 48 10.40 0.94 -6.49
N TRP A 49 11.42 1.46 -7.14
CA TRP A 49 11.36 1.80 -8.56
C TRP A 49 12.55 1.25 -9.32
N ASP A 50 12.38 1.05 -10.62
CA ASP A 50 13.48 0.71 -11.52
C ASP A 50 13.26 1.38 -12.88
N ARG A 51 14.33 1.39 -13.68
CA ARG A 51 14.32 1.87 -15.05
C ARG A 51 14.81 0.77 -15.96
N TRP A 52 13.89 0.18 -16.69
CA TRP A 52 14.21 -0.69 -17.80
C TRP A 52 14.63 0.14 -19.03
N ARG A 53 15.57 -0.38 -19.82
CA ARG A 53 16.00 0.21 -21.09
C ARG A 53 15.98 -0.87 -22.16
N SER A 54 15.51 -0.53 -23.35
CA SER A 54 15.60 -1.41 -24.52
C SER A 54 17.06 -1.69 -24.87
N ARG A 55 17.33 -2.83 -25.53
CA ARG A 55 18.70 -3.24 -25.88
C ARG A 55 19.42 -2.22 -26.77
N ASP A 56 18.69 -1.61 -27.68
CA ASP A 56 19.15 -0.53 -28.58
C ASP A 56 19.19 0.85 -27.91
N ARG A 57 18.79 0.95 -26.65
CA ARG A 57 18.74 2.18 -25.82
C ARG A 57 17.86 3.30 -26.37
N THR A 58 16.95 3.00 -27.30
CA THR A 58 16.00 3.97 -27.87
C THR A 58 14.78 4.19 -26.97
N GLN A 59 14.47 3.22 -26.10
CA GLN A 59 13.34 3.27 -25.18
C GLN A 59 13.80 3.08 -23.74
N SER A 60 13.11 3.76 -22.83
CA SER A 60 13.26 3.51 -21.40
C SER A 60 11.92 3.61 -20.70
N ILE A 61 11.67 2.68 -19.78
CA ILE A 61 10.46 2.66 -18.95
C ILE A 61 10.91 2.82 -17.51
N THR A 62 10.44 3.87 -16.85
CA THR A 62 10.59 4.03 -15.40
C THR A 62 9.29 3.55 -14.76
N SER A 63 9.37 2.55 -13.89
CA SER A 63 8.22 1.95 -13.22
C SER A 63 8.50 1.82 -11.73
N PHE A 64 7.43 1.59 -10.96
CA PHE A 64 7.53 1.34 -9.54
C PHE A 64 6.62 0.19 -9.13
N ALA A 65 6.90 -0.38 -7.97
CA ALA A 65 6.07 -1.36 -7.28
C ALA A 65 5.84 -0.90 -5.85
N ILE A 66 4.63 -1.14 -5.33
CA ILE A 66 4.31 -0.94 -3.92
C ILE A 66 4.82 -2.15 -3.15
N VAL A 67 5.56 -1.90 -2.06
CA VAL A 67 6.00 -2.95 -1.15
C VAL A 67 4.80 -3.42 -0.34
N THR A 68 4.62 -4.73 -0.23
CA THR A 68 3.59 -5.34 0.60
C THR A 68 4.22 -6.16 1.71
N THR A 69 3.52 -6.26 2.84
CA THR A 69 3.89 -7.09 3.99
C THR A 69 2.76 -8.08 4.29
N ARG A 70 2.96 -8.93 5.30
CA ARG A 70 1.83 -9.67 5.89
C ARG A 70 0.84 -8.65 6.46
N VAL A 71 -0.45 -8.98 6.39
CA VAL A 71 -1.49 -8.15 7.01
C VAL A 71 -1.39 -8.15 8.54
N THR A 72 -1.83 -7.09 9.21
CA THR A 72 -2.04 -7.08 10.68
C THR A 72 -3.38 -7.75 11.03
N PRO A 73 -3.56 -8.30 12.25
CA PRO A 73 -4.83 -8.91 12.67
C PRO A 73 -6.07 -8.02 12.44
N LYS A 74 -5.92 -6.70 12.61
CA LYS A 74 -6.99 -5.70 12.40
C LYS A 74 -7.54 -5.64 10.96
N LEU A 75 -6.79 -6.12 9.96
CA LEU A 75 -7.17 -6.09 8.54
C LEU A 75 -7.22 -7.48 7.89
N GLU A 76 -6.98 -8.56 8.66
CA GLU A 76 -6.96 -9.95 8.15
C GLU A 76 -8.27 -10.36 7.47
N PHE A 77 -9.39 -9.79 7.90
CA PHE A 77 -10.69 -10.06 7.29
C PHE A 77 -10.80 -9.58 5.83
N LEU A 78 -9.92 -8.70 5.37
CA LEU A 78 -9.88 -8.21 3.99
C LEU A 78 -9.01 -9.10 3.08
N HIS A 79 -7.76 -9.32 3.46
CA HIS A 79 -6.75 -10.05 2.67
C HIS A 79 -5.57 -10.49 3.56
N ASP A 80 -4.76 -11.45 3.11
CA ASP A 80 -3.56 -11.95 3.82
C ASP A 80 -2.32 -11.02 3.70
N ARG A 81 -2.43 -9.95 2.91
CA ARG A 81 -1.37 -9.00 2.60
C ARG A 81 -1.90 -7.58 2.75
N GLN A 82 -1.00 -6.65 3.03
CA GLN A 82 -1.30 -5.23 3.02
C GLN A 82 -0.15 -4.45 2.40
N PRO A 83 -0.40 -3.26 1.83
CA PRO A 83 0.66 -2.32 1.51
C PRO A 83 1.46 -1.95 2.76
N LEU A 84 2.78 -1.75 2.61
CA LEU A 84 3.58 -1.21 3.69
C LEU A 84 3.27 0.28 3.89
N MET A 85 2.40 0.56 4.85
CA MET A 85 2.03 1.91 5.27
C MET A 85 3.15 2.50 6.14
N LEU A 86 3.52 3.76 5.88
CA LEU A 86 4.63 4.40 6.59
C LEU A 86 4.12 5.53 7.48
N SER A 87 4.58 5.56 8.73
CA SER A 87 4.50 6.75 9.58
C SER A 87 5.38 7.87 9.00
N ARG A 88 5.23 9.10 9.49
CA ARG A 88 6.13 10.20 9.08
C ARG A 88 7.60 9.90 9.38
N GLY A 89 7.88 9.24 10.50
CA GLY A 89 9.22 8.80 10.87
C GLY A 89 9.71 7.68 9.94
N GLY A 90 8.89 6.66 9.73
CA GLY A 90 9.19 5.54 8.84
C GLY A 90 9.43 5.98 7.40
N ALA A 91 8.69 6.98 6.91
CA ALA A 91 8.91 7.55 5.58
C ALA A 91 10.29 8.23 5.44
N ARG A 92 10.77 8.92 6.48
CA ARG A 92 12.11 9.52 6.49
C ARG A 92 13.18 8.44 6.52
N GLN A 93 13.01 7.42 7.36
CA GLN A 93 13.93 6.29 7.46
C GLN A 93 13.98 5.49 6.15
N TRP A 94 12.83 5.22 5.54
CA TRP A 94 12.71 4.59 4.22
C TRP A 94 13.45 5.37 3.13
N MET A 95 13.40 6.70 3.16
CA MET A 95 14.11 7.54 2.17
C MET A 95 15.56 7.85 2.53
N SER A 96 16.02 7.50 3.73
CA SER A 96 17.39 7.75 4.17
C SER A 96 18.37 6.94 3.33
N ARG A 97 19.43 7.60 2.85
CA ARG A 97 20.54 6.94 2.14
C ARG A 97 21.46 6.18 3.09
N ASP A 98 21.45 6.58 4.36
CA ASP A 98 22.30 6.03 5.42
C ASP A 98 21.58 4.94 6.23
N ALA A 99 20.34 4.60 5.88
CA ALA A 99 19.61 3.50 6.51
C ALA A 99 20.36 2.17 6.32
N THR A 100 20.59 1.48 7.44
CA THR A 100 21.19 0.15 7.45
C THR A 100 20.17 -0.91 6.99
N GLU A 101 20.63 -2.13 6.73
CA GLU A 101 19.70 -3.24 6.44
C GLU A 101 18.74 -3.48 7.61
N SER A 102 19.24 -3.42 8.85
CA SER A 102 18.42 -3.57 10.05
C SER A 102 17.36 -2.48 10.20
N ASP A 103 17.68 -1.23 9.82
CA ASP A 103 16.71 -0.14 9.80
C ASP A 103 15.56 -0.42 8.82
N LEU A 104 15.89 -0.95 7.65
CA LEU A 104 14.90 -1.26 6.62
C LEU A 104 14.08 -2.49 6.99
N ASP A 105 14.70 -3.53 7.55
CA ASP A 105 14.01 -4.74 8.00
C ASP A 105 13.00 -4.42 9.11
N ALA A 106 13.35 -3.53 10.04
CA ALA A 106 12.41 -3.06 11.07
C ALA A 106 11.17 -2.37 10.48
N LEU A 107 11.28 -1.71 9.33
CA LEU A 107 10.15 -1.12 8.62
C LEU A 107 9.29 -2.16 7.89
N LEU A 108 9.80 -3.37 7.64
CA LEU A 108 9.03 -4.43 6.97
C LEU A 108 8.08 -5.18 7.91
N GLU A 109 8.17 -4.94 9.22
CA GLU A 109 7.24 -5.49 10.19
C GLU A 109 5.82 -4.94 9.97
N PRO A 110 4.78 -5.80 9.87
CA PRO A 110 3.40 -5.36 9.71
C PRO A 110 2.94 -4.41 10.81
N CYS A 111 2.47 -3.22 10.43
CA CYS A 111 1.96 -2.21 11.36
C CYS A 111 0.92 -1.33 10.66
N ILE A 112 -0.05 -0.84 11.42
CA ILE A 112 -0.96 0.24 11.04
C ILE A 112 -0.49 1.53 11.73
N PRO A 113 0.32 2.38 11.08
CA PRO A 113 0.90 3.56 11.74
C PRO A 113 -0.04 4.77 11.83
N ILE A 114 -1.23 4.69 11.22
CA ILE A 114 -2.19 5.78 11.09
C ILE A 114 -3.60 5.25 11.30
N ASP A 115 -4.48 6.11 11.80
CA ASP A 115 -5.88 5.78 11.98
C ASP A 115 -6.56 5.63 10.60
N LEU A 116 -7.26 4.51 10.40
CA LEU A 116 -7.92 4.18 9.13
C LEU A 116 -9.44 4.17 9.26
N SER A 117 -10.08 4.44 8.13
CA SER A 117 -11.49 4.17 7.85
C SER A 117 -11.55 3.15 6.73
N VAL A 118 -12.17 2.01 6.99
CA VAL A 118 -12.38 0.92 6.03
C VAL A 118 -13.82 1.01 5.56
N VAL A 119 -14.00 1.50 4.33
CA VAL A 119 -15.30 1.88 3.78
C VAL A 119 -15.78 0.80 2.82
N PRO A 120 -16.88 0.06 3.09
CA PRO A 120 -17.46 -0.81 2.09
C PRO A 120 -17.98 0.04 0.93
N VAL A 121 -17.58 -0.27 -0.30
CA VAL A 121 -17.96 0.47 -1.51
C VAL A 121 -18.71 -0.42 -2.49
N SER A 122 -19.22 0.18 -3.57
CA SER A 122 -19.91 -0.56 -4.61
C SER A 122 -18.95 -1.41 -5.45
N ALA A 123 -19.41 -2.60 -5.89
CA ALA A 123 -18.72 -3.42 -6.90
C ALA A 123 -18.43 -2.68 -8.22
N TYR A 124 -19.09 -1.54 -8.43
CA TYR A 124 -18.82 -0.58 -9.49
C TYR A 124 -17.33 -0.23 -9.65
N VAL A 125 -16.56 -0.18 -8.56
CA VAL A 125 -15.11 0.09 -8.60
C VAL A 125 -14.27 -1.03 -9.26
N GLY A 126 -14.87 -2.21 -9.50
CA GLY A 126 -14.19 -3.33 -10.14
C GLY A 126 -13.84 -3.09 -11.62
N ASP A 127 -14.47 -2.13 -12.28
CA ASP A 127 -14.09 -1.71 -13.63
C ASP A 127 -13.10 -0.53 -13.57
N PRO A 128 -11.85 -0.70 -14.03
CA PRO A 128 -10.81 0.34 -13.92
C PRO A 128 -11.09 1.59 -14.77
N ARG A 129 -12.12 1.58 -15.62
CA ARG A 129 -12.57 2.75 -16.39
C ARG A 129 -13.36 3.74 -15.53
N ASN A 130 -13.92 3.28 -14.40
CA ASN A 130 -14.72 4.09 -13.49
C ASN A 130 -13.83 4.92 -12.57
N LYS A 131 -13.95 6.25 -12.60
CA LYS A 131 -13.01 7.18 -11.94
C LYS A 131 -13.68 8.30 -11.13
N GLU A 132 -14.99 8.23 -11.00
CA GLU A 132 -15.85 9.21 -10.35
C GLU A 132 -15.98 8.98 -8.84
N SER A 133 -16.54 9.96 -8.12
CA SER A 133 -16.70 9.94 -6.66
C SER A 133 -17.39 8.69 -6.13
N ARG A 134 -18.30 8.11 -6.93
CA ARG A 134 -19.02 6.88 -6.63
C ARG A 134 -18.11 5.70 -6.28
N CYS A 135 -16.88 5.67 -6.79
CA CYS A 135 -15.92 4.60 -6.47
C CYS A 135 -15.51 4.57 -4.99
N VAL A 136 -15.66 5.69 -4.26
CA VAL A 136 -15.31 5.82 -2.84
C VAL A 136 -16.51 6.09 -1.93
N GLU A 137 -17.72 6.13 -2.49
CA GLU A 137 -18.95 6.37 -1.73
C GLU A 137 -19.30 5.12 -0.88
N PRO A 138 -19.55 5.29 0.44
CA PRO A 138 -19.93 4.19 1.30
C PRO A 138 -21.27 3.58 0.87
N VAL A 139 -21.33 2.25 0.77
CA VAL A 139 -22.60 1.52 0.59
C VAL A 139 -23.14 0.93 1.90
N ALA A 140 -22.36 1.00 2.98
CA ALA A 140 -22.73 0.62 4.34
C ALA A 140 -21.85 1.37 5.36
N ALA A 141 -22.08 1.10 6.65
CA ALA A 141 -21.28 1.69 7.72
C ALA A 141 -19.78 1.34 7.56
N SER A 142 -18.93 2.36 7.73
CA SER A 142 -17.47 2.19 7.68
C SER A 142 -16.92 1.70 9.00
N LEU A 143 -15.88 0.87 8.96
CA LEU A 143 -15.16 0.42 10.16
C LEU A 143 -14.04 1.41 10.48
N ALA A 144 -13.93 1.82 11.74
CA ALA A 144 -12.80 2.59 12.23
C ALA A 144 -11.73 1.63 12.75
N ILE A 145 -10.50 1.78 12.27
CA ILE A 145 -9.34 1.01 12.71
C ILE A 145 -8.33 2.00 13.29
N ASP A 146 -8.06 1.88 14.58
CA ASP A 146 -7.07 2.72 15.23
C ASP A 146 -5.66 2.24 14.89
N ARG A 147 -4.74 3.19 14.78
CA ARG A 147 -3.32 2.90 14.63
C ARG A 147 -2.81 1.98 15.74
N ASP A 148 -1.77 1.23 15.45
CA ASP A 148 -1.07 0.44 16.45
C ASP A 148 -0.31 1.39 17.40
N VAL A 149 -0.37 1.06 18.69
CA VAL A 149 0.39 1.74 19.73
C VAL A 149 1.71 0.99 19.86
N HIS A 150 2.81 1.70 19.64
CA HIS A 150 4.15 1.23 19.98
C HIS A 150 4.52 1.68 21.39
#